data_AF-A0A367Q7T4-F1
#
_entry.id   AF-A0A367Q7T4-F1
#
_cell.length_a   1.000
_cell.length_b   1.000
_cell.length_c   1.000
_cell.angle_alpha   90.00
_cell.angle_beta   90.00
_cell.angle_gamma   90.00
#
_symmetry.space_group_name_H-M   'P 1'
#
loop_
_entity.id
_entity.type
_entity.pdbx_description
1 polymer ?
#
loop_
_entity_poly.entity_id
_entity_poly.type
_entity_poly.pdbx_seq_one_letter_code
_entity_poly.pdbx_strand_id
1 'polypeptide(L)'
;MVIDSDIQSASDWDNVKKSQLIESFIINLPVMPIVLYENSQHTYKVIDGKQRLKAIVDFYSNQLVLSGLEVKTELNRCTYATLPFKVKTVLNRHSLSLITIIPSKDASPEEIAKLIEIAVNRLN
;
A
#
# COMPACT_ATOMS: atom_id res chain seq x y z
N MET A 1 -7.63 -5.47 10.21
CA MET A 1 -6.66 -5.87 9.18
C MET A 1 -5.39 -6.30 9.89
N VAL A 2 -4.95 -7.53 9.66
CA VAL A 2 -3.70 -8.04 10.21
C VAL A 2 -2.64 -7.97 9.12
N ILE A 3 -1.53 -7.27 9.40
CA ILE A 3 -0.34 -7.27 8.54
C ILE A 3 0.59 -8.32 9.15
N ASP A 4 0.56 -9.55 8.63
CA ASP A 4 1.46 -10.62 9.12
C ASP A 4 2.92 -10.20 8.95
N SER A 5 3.69 -10.30 10.05
CA SER A 5 5.13 -10.02 10.14
C SER A 5 6.01 -11.12 9.52
N ASP A 6 5.45 -12.30 9.26
CA ASP A 6 6.25 -13.53 9.11
C ASP A 6 6.56 -13.94 7.67
N ILE A 7 6.40 -13.04 6.70
CA ILE A 7 6.91 -13.24 5.34
C ILE A 7 7.86 -12.08 5.03
N GLN A 8 9.07 -12.17 5.59
CA GLN A 8 10.23 -11.39 5.16
C GLN A 8 10.75 -11.97 3.85
N SER A 9 10.13 -11.62 2.73
CA SER A 9 10.69 -11.93 1.40
C SER A 9 10.46 -10.77 0.43
N ALA A 10 11.16 -9.66 0.67
CA ALA A 10 11.58 -8.65 -0.30
C ALA A 10 12.30 -7.56 0.50
N SER A 11 13.39 -6.99 -0.03
CA SER A 11 13.96 -5.75 0.51
C SER A 11 12.83 -4.74 0.71
N ASP A 12 12.74 -4.14 1.90
CA ASP A 12 11.84 -3.01 2.14
C ASP A 12 12.05 -1.97 1.03
N TRP A 13 10.97 -1.32 0.61
CA TRP A 13 11.10 -0.20 -0.33
C TRP A 13 12.01 0.87 0.29
N ASP A 14 12.97 1.36 -0.49
CA ASP A 14 13.76 2.50 -0.08
C ASP A 14 12.90 3.77 -0.01
N ASN A 15 13.46 4.82 0.59
CA ASN A 15 12.72 6.07 0.77
C ASN A 15 12.36 6.73 -0.58
N VAL A 16 13.13 6.49 -1.64
CA VAL A 16 12.84 7.02 -2.98
C VAL A 16 11.57 6.38 -3.52
N LYS A 17 11.49 5.03 -3.55
CA LYS A 17 10.33 4.30 -4.04
C LYS A 17 9.08 4.58 -3.20
N LYS A 18 9.22 4.71 -1.87
CA LYS A 18 8.12 5.16 -1.01
C LYS A 18 7.66 6.58 -1.37
N SER A 19 8.58 7.50 -1.62
CA SER A 19 8.27 8.89 -1.98
C SER A 19 7.57 8.99 -3.34
N GLN A 20 8.01 8.21 -4.33
CA GLN A 20 7.38 8.14 -5.67
C GLN A 20 5.93 7.61 -5.58
N LEU A 21 5.63 6.70 -4.65
CA LEU A 21 4.24 6.31 -4.37
C LEU A 21 3.41 7.48 -3.84
N ILE A 22 3.95 8.25 -2.89
CA ILE A 22 3.25 9.44 -2.35
C ILE A 22 3.04 10.49 -3.44
N GLU A 23 4.04 10.72 -4.30
CA GLU A 23 3.92 11.59 -5.46
C GLU A 23 2.81 11.11 -6.38
N SER A 24 2.74 9.81 -6.69
CA SER A 24 1.67 9.24 -7.52
C SER A 24 0.28 9.61 -6.99
N PHE A 25 0.05 9.56 -5.68
CA PHE A 25 -1.21 10.02 -5.09
C PHE A 25 -1.43 11.53 -5.22
N ILE A 26 -0.39 12.33 -5.02
CA ILE A 26 -0.46 13.81 -5.14
C ILE A 26 -0.83 14.24 -6.57
N ILE A 27 -0.34 13.52 -7.59
CA ILE A 27 -0.62 13.81 -9.00
C ILE A 27 -1.75 12.97 -9.59
N ASN A 28 -2.49 12.21 -8.77
CA ASN A 28 -3.60 11.34 -9.18
C ASN A 28 -3.22 10.31 -10.25
N LEU A 29 -2.01 9.75 -10.17
CA LEU A 29 -1.66 8.57 -10.96
C LEU A 29 -2.35 7.32 -10.42
N PRO A 30 -2.76 6.39 -11.31
CA PRO A 30 -3.32 5.12 -10.88
C PRO A 30 -2.29 4.32 -10.08
N VAL A 31 -2.66 3.92 -8.88
CA VAL A 31 -1.85 3.06 -8.01
C VAL A 31 -2.53 1.70 -7.91
N MET A 32 -1.73 0.64 -8.01
CA MET A 32 -2.21 -0.74 -7.89
C MET A 32 -2.95 -0.95 -6.56
N PRO A 33 -4.10 -1.66 -6.58
CA PRO A 33 -4.94 -1.85 -5.40
C PRO A 33 -4.20 -2.64 -4.31
N ILE A 34 -4.56 -2.40 -3.06
CA ILE A 34 -4.18 -3.28 -1.95
C ILE A 34 -5.06 -4.53 -2.03
N VAL A 35 -4.43 -5.70 -2.05
CA VAL A 35 -5.15 -6.97 -2.15
C VAL A 35 -5.23 -7.62 -0.79
N LEU A 36 -6.46 -7.93 -0.39
CA LEU A 36 -6.81 -8.50 0.90
C LEU A 36 -7.37 -9.90 0.71
N TYR A 37 -7.16 -10.73 1.73
CA TYR A 37 -7.81 -12.01 1.95
C TYR A 37 -8.77 -11.88 3.13
N GLU A 38 -10.02 -12.27 2.98
CA GLU A 38 -10.95 -12.40 4.12
C GLU A 38 -10.90 -13.81 4.71
N ASN A 39 -10.67 -13.92 6.02
CA ASN A 39 -10.75 -15.20 6.71
C ASN A 39 -12.13 -15.48 7.32
N SER A 40 -12.32 -16.68 7.87
CA SER A 40 -13.58 -17.17 8.43
C SER A 40 -14.17 -16.36 9.59
N GLN A 41 -13.42 -15.39 10.14
CA GLN A 41 -13.85 -14.52 11.24
C GLN A 41 -14.05 -13.05 10.80
N HIS A 42 -14.27 -12.80 9.50
CA HIS A 42 -14.37 -11.44 8.94
C HIS A 42 -13.13 -10.57 9.21
N THR A 43 -11.97 -11.20 9.37
CA THR A 43 -10.71 -10.47 9.50
C THR A 43 -9.96 -10.52 8.18
N TYR A 44 -9.34 -9.39 7.83
CA TYR A 44 -8.65 -9.20 6.57
C TYR A 44 -7.14 -9.30 6.74
N LYS A 45 -6.49 -10.10 5.89
CA LYS A 45 -5.03 -10.22 5.78
C LYS A 45 -4.55 -9.60 4.48
N VAL A 46 -3.47 -8.83 4.53
CA VAL A 46 -2.88 -8.24 3.32
C VAL A 46 -2.11 -9.30 2.56
N ILE A 47 -2.54 -9.59 1.33
CA ILE A 47 -1.84 -10.48 0.38
C ILE A 47 -0.78 -9.67 -0.38
N ASP A 48 -1.16 -8.52 -0.92
CA ASP A 48 -0.30 -7.65 -1.72
C ASP A 48 -0.45 -6.18 -1.30
N GLY A 49 0.62 -5.40 -1.46
CA GLY A 49 0.62 -3.97 -1.15
C GLY A 49 1.07 -3.62 0.27
N LYS A 50 1.71 -4.54 1.00
CA LYS A 50 2.28 -4.27 2.34
C LYS A 50 3.23 -3.05 2.32
N GLN A 51 4.13 -2.98 1.34
CA GLN A 51 5.07 -1.87 1.20
C GLN A 51 4.36 -0.55 0.83
N ARG A 52 3.27 -0.62 0.04
CA ARG A 52 2.42 0.55 -0.26
C ARG A 52 1.76 1.09 1.01
N LEU A 53 1.15 0.21 1.81
CA LEU A 53 0.57 0.58 3.10
C LEU A 53 1.62 1.15 4.04
N LYS A 54 2.81 0.52 4.12
CA LYS A 54 3.91 1.01 4.94
C LYS A 54 4.37 2.41 4.50
N ALA A 55 4.54 2.65 3.21
CA ALA A 55 4.90 3.98 2.69
C ALA A 55 3.87 5.05 3.08
N ILE A 56 2.57 4.73 2.96
CA ILE A 56 1.48 5.61 3.38
C ILE A 56 1.57 5.90 4.88
N VAL A 57 1.67 4.86 5.72
CA VAL A 57 1.77 5.01 7.18
C VAL A 57 3.01 5.81 7.57
N ASP A 58 4.18 5.47 7.04
CA ASP A 58 5.44 6.16 7.29
C ASP A 58 5.33 7.66 6.91
N PHE A 59 4.64 7.99 5.80
CA PHE A 59 4.45 9.37 5.39
C PHE A 59 3.50 10.16 6.31
N TYR A 60 2.29 9.64 6.56
CA TYR A 60 1.30 10.31 7.41
C TYR A 60 1.76 10.43 8.88
N SER A 61 2.65 9.55 9.34
CA SER A 61 3.28 9.61 10.67
C SER A 61 4.55 10.47 10.73
N ASN A 62 4.88 11.19 9.64
CA ASN A 62 6.07 12.03 9.51
C ASN A 62 7.41 11.29 9.62
N GLN A 63 7.41 9.97 9.42
CA GLN A 63 8.63 9.14 9.41
C GLN A 63 9.29 9.08 8.02
N LEU A 64 8.55 9.41 6.96
CA LEU A 64 9.09 9.55 5.61
C LEU A 64 9.24 11.03 5.23
N VAL A 65 10.47 11.42 4.89
CA VAL A 65 10.79 12.68 4.22
C VAL A 65 10.85 12.41 2.72
N LEU A 66 10.07 13.14 1.92
CA LEU A 66 10.01 12.92 0.47
C LEU A 66 11.37 13.16 -0.18
N SER A 67 11.79 12.23 -1.02
CA SER A 67 13.04 12.30 -1.79
C SER A 67 12.90 11.60 -3.14
N GLY A 68 13.68 12.02 -4.13
CA GLY A 68 13.67 11.37 -5.45
C GLY A 68 12.35 11.52 -6.22
N LEU A 69 11.58 12.57 -5.93
CA LEU A 69 10.39 12.92 -6.71
C LEU A 69 10.80 13.42 -8.11
N GLU A 70 10.04 13.04 -9.14
CA GLU A 70 10.37 13.34 -10.54
C GLU A 70 9.53 14.48 -11.11
N VAL A 71 8.26 14.61 -10.69
CA VAL A 71 7.29 15.58 -11.23
C VAL A 71 7.08 16.74 -10.28
N LYS A 72 6.97 16.45 -8.98
CA LYS A 72 6.76 17.37 -7.87
C LYS A 72 8.05 17.59 -7.09
N THR A 73 9.12 17.87 -7.81
CA THR A 73 10.47 18.02 -7.25
C THR A 73 10.53 19.08 -6.13
N GLU A 74 9.64 20.08 -6.14
CA GLU A 74 9.50 21.10 -5.12
C GLU A 74 9.03 20.57 -3.76
N LEU A 75 8.44 19.37 -3.72
CA LEU A 75 7.98 18.70 -2.50
C LEU A 75 9.03 17.80 -1.87
N ASN A 76 10.20 17.61 -2.52
CA ASN A 76 11.33 16.97 -1.88
C ASN A 76 11.66 17.68 -0.56
N ARG A 77 12.14 16.92 0.43
CA ARG A 77 12.39 17.35 1.82
C ARG A 77 11.14 17.67 2.64
N CYS A 78 9.93 17.53 2.10
CA CYS A 78 8.72 17.65 2.89
C CYS A 78 8.40 16.35 3.63
N THR A 79 7.94 16.46 4.87
CA THR A 79 7.13 15.42 5.53
C THR A 79 5.66 15.73 5.32
N TYR A 80 4.76 14.85 5.79
CA TYR A 80 3.35 15.19 5.81
C TYR A 80 3.10 16.52 6.56
N ALA A 81 3.74 16.77 7.70
CA ALA A 81 3.55 17.98 8.50
C ALA A 81 3.90 19.25 7.72
N THR A 82 4.97 19.24 6.93
CA THR A 82 5.47 20.42 6.20
C THR A 82 4.88 20.59 4.81
N LEU A 83 4.04 19.66 4.33
CA LEU A 83 3.39 19.79 3.03
C LEU A 83 2.51 21.05 2.94
N PRO A 84 2.45 21.73 1.77
CA PRO A 84 1.49 22.80 1.53
C PRO A 84 0.04 22.33 1.71
N PHE A 85 -0.80 23.18 2.29
CA PHE A 85 -2.21 22.85 2.59
C PHE A 85 -2.97 22.30 1.38
N LYS A 86 -2.81 22.92 0.21
CA LYS A 86 -3.47 22.47 -1.03
C LYS A 86 -3.08 21.04 -1.42
N VAL A 87 -1.80 20.67 -1.23
CA VAL A 87 -1.29 19.32 -1.55
C VAL A 87 -1.85 18.30 -0.56
N LYS A 88 -1.89 18.63 0.74
CA LYS A 88 -2.53 17.78 1.75
C LYS A 88 -3.98 17.48 1.39
N THR A 89 -4.73 18.49 0.96
CA THR A 89 -6.15 18.30 0.59
C THR A 89 -6.32 17.34 -0.58
N VAL A 90 -5.45 17.37 -1.58
CA VAL A 90 -5.49 16.40 -2.70
C VAL A 90 -5.14 15.01 -2.19
N LEU A 91 -4.02 14.88 -1.47
CA LEU A 91 -3.54 13.61 -0.96
C LEU A 91 -4.55 12.92 -0.01
N ASN A 92 -5.17 13.68 0.90
CA ASN A 92 -6.12 13.16 1.89
C ASN A 92 -7.46 12.73 1.27
N ARG A 93 -7.78 13.25 0.07
CA ARG A 93 -8.99 12.88 -0.68
C ARG A 93 -8.74 11.70 -1.63
N HIS A 94 -7.49 11.34 -1.84
CA HIS A 94 -7.14 10.22 -2.70
C HIS A 94 -7.70 8.92 -2.09
N SER A 95 -8.52 8.21 -2.85
CA SER A 95 -9.08 6.93 -2.42
C SER A 95 -8.06 5.81 -2.58
N LEU A 96 -8.01 4.89 -1.63
CA LEU A 96 -7.22 3.66 -1.76
C LEU A 96 -8.09 2.57 -2.37
N SER A 97 -7.66 2.04 -3.51
CA SER A 97 -8.32 0.89 -4.14
C SER A 97 -8.01 -0.37 -3.33
N LEU A 98 -9.05 -1.08 -2.93
CA LEU A 98 -8.98 -2.33 -2.18
C LEU A 98 -9.68 -3.42 -2.98
N ILE A 99 -9.01 -4.56 -3.15
CA ILE A 99 -9.62 -5.77 -3.72
C ILE A 99 -9.58 -6.83 -2.64
N THR A 100 -10.73 -7.42 -2.32
CA THR A 100 -10.82 -8.50 -1.33
C THR A 100 -11.13 -9.81 -2.03
N ILE A 101 -10.28 -10.81 -1.80
CA ILE A 101 -10.54 -12.20 -2.17
C ILE A 101 -11.37 -12.83 -1.06
N ILE A 102 -12.60 -13.20 -1.40
CA ILE A 102 -13.56 -13.83 -0.49
C ILE A 102 -13.72 -15.28 -0.93
N PRO A 103 -13.19 -16.27 -0.18
CA PRO A 103 -13.38 -17.68 -0.49
C PRO A 103 -14.84 -18.10 -0.23
N SER A 104 -15.27 -19.19 -0.88
CA SER A 104 -16.53 -19.83 -0.51
C SER A 104 -16.47 -20.34 0.93
N LYS A 105 -17.62 -20.41 1.60
CA LYS A 105 -17.72 -20.87 3.00
C LYS A 105 -17.17 -22.28 3.23
N ASP A 106 -17.23 -23.11 2.20
CA ASP A 106 -16.81 -24.51 2.23
C ASP A 106 -15.38 -24.73 1.67
N ALA A 107 -14.66 -23.65 1.34
CA ALA A 107 -13.30 -23.75 0.83
C ALA A 107 -12.34 -24.33 1.88
N SER A 108 -11.56 -25.33 1.49
CA SER A 108 -10.50 -25.88 2.32
C SER A 108 -9.34 -24.87 2.47
N PRO A 109 -8.57 -24.95 3.58
CA PRO A 109 -7.38 -24.12 3.76
C PRO A 109 -6.35 -24.23 2.62
N GLU A 110 -6.25 -25.40 1.98
CA GLU A 110 -5.35 -25.65 0.85
C GLU A 110 -5.80 -24.90 -0.41
N GLU A 111 -7.10 -24.91 -0.72
CA GLU A 111 -7.67 -24.14 -1.84
C GLU A 111 -7.49 -22.64 -1.64
N ILE A 112 -7.70 -22.16 -0.41
CA ILE A 112 -7.43 -20.77 -0.02
C ILE A 112 -5.96 -20.41 -0.27
N ALA A 113 -5.02 -21.23 0.22
CA ALA A 113 -3.60 -20.96 0.06
C ALA A 113 -3.20 -20.89 -1.42
N LYS A 114 -3.74 -21.79 -2.25
CA LYS A 114 -3.55 -21.81 -3.70
C LYS A 114 -4.10 -20.56 -4.38
N LEU A 115 -5.28 -20.07 -3.98
CA LEU A 115 -5.86 -18.83 -4.51
C LEU A 115 -5.00 -17.61 -4.17
N ILE A 116 -4.48 -17.55 -2.93
CA ILE A 116 -3.55 -16.50 -2.49
C ILE A 116 -2.28 -16.56 -3.34
N GLU A 117 -1.69 -17.74 -3.53
CA GLU A 117 -0.47 -17.93 -4.34
C GLU A 117 -0.70 -17.49 -5.80
N ILE A 118 -1.82 -17.89 -6.41
CA ILE A 118 -2.19 -17.46 -7.77
C ILE A 118 -2.34 -15.94 -7.85
N ALA A 119 -2.96 -15.32 -6.84
CA ALA A 119 -3.11 -13.86 -6.80
C ALA A 119 -1.75 -13.17 -6.69
N VAL A 120 -0.88 -13.62 -5.79
CA VAL A 120 0.49 -13.07 -5.60
C VAL A 120 1.29 -13.17 -6.90
N ASN A 121 1.26 -14.33 -7.58
CA ASN A 121 2.00 -14.56 -8.81
C ASN A 121 1.49 -13.76 -10.02
N ARG A 122 0.26 -13.26 -9.99
CA ARG A 122 -0.31 -12.42 -11.06
C ARG A 122 -0.09 -10.92 -10.85
N LEU A 123 0.26 -10.53 -9.63
CA LEU A 123 0.41 -9.13 -9.21
C LEU A 123 1.87 -8.67 -9.18
N ASN A 124 2.82 -9.61 -9.16
CA ASN A 124 4.28 -9.38 -9.27
C ASN A 124 4.79 -9.80 -10.64
#